data_AF-A0A9E5LLD2-F1
#
_entry.id   AF-A0A9E5LLD2-F1
#
_cell.length_a   1.000
_cell.length_b   1.000
_cell.length_c   1.000
_cell.angle_alpha   90.00
_cell.angle_beta   90.00
_cell.angle_gamma   90.00
#
_symmetry.space_group_name_H-M   'P 1'
#
loop_
_entity.id
_entity.type
_entity.pdbx_description
1 polymer ?
#
loop_
_entity_poly.entity_id
_entity_poly.type
_entity_poly.pdbx_seq_one_letter_code
_entity_poly.pdbx_strand_id
1 'polypeptide(L)' 'MEVHMQTSQESIARNWILEDLSQHLTTDELDEVILFARHAGYLDADAQLTDAGARYFNLMTKYRKDVETV' A
#
# COMPACT_ATOMS: atom_id res chain seq x y z
N MET A 1 13.86 6.27 20.83
CA MET A 1 14.24 6.43 19.41
C MET A 1 13.45 5.41 18.57
N GLU A 2 12.12 5.49 18.58
CA GLU A 2 11.25 4.44 18.00
C GLU A 2 10.27 4.96 16.93
N VAL A 3 10.03 6.27 16.87
CA VAL A 3 9.08 6.90 15.92
C VAL A 3 9.59 6.86 14.46
N HIS A 4 10.92 6.80 14.25
CA HIS A 4 11.51 6.78 12.91
C HIS A 4 11.38 5.43 12.18
N MET A 5 11.25 4.32 12.90
CA MET A 5 11.15 2.99 12.28
C MET A 5 9.72 2.63 11.86
N GLN A 6 8.70 3.09 12.62
CA GLN A 6 7.29 2.92 12.25
C GLN A 6 6.94 3.72 11.00
N THR A 7 7.33 5.01 10.96
CA THR A 7 7.12 5.88 9.79
C THR A 7 7.79 5.36 8.51
N SER A 8 8.95 4.70 8.63
CA SER A 8 9.63 4.10 7.47
C SER A 8 8.85 2.93 6.89
N GLN A 9 8.31 2.04 7.71
CA GLN A 9 7.53 0.88 7.25
C GLN A 9 6.16 1.28 6.71
N GLU A 10 5.49 2.24 7.34
CA GLU A 10 4.21 2.77 6.86
C GLU A 10 4.37 3.49 5.52
N SER A 11 5.46 4.25 5.35
CA SER A 11 5.77 4.90 4.07
C SER A 11 6.05 3.88 2.97
N ILE A 12 6.78 2.80 3.26
CA ILE A 12 7.05 1.71 2.31
C ILE A 12 5.74 1.01 1.92
N ALA A 13 4.90 0.66 2.90
CA ALA A 13 3.64 0.00 2.64
C ALA A 13 2.69 0.87 1.82
N ARG A 14 2.58 2.16 2.17
CA ARG A 14 1.80 3.13 1.39
C ARG A 14 2.28 3.21 -0.05
N ASN A 15 3.59 3.37 -0.28
CA ASN A 15 4.13 3.50 -1.63
C ASN A 15 3.89 2.23 -2.44
N TRP A 16 4.12 1.06 -1.83
CA TRP A 16 3.88 -0.22 -2.47
C TRP A 16 2.42 -0.39 -2.88
N ILE A 17 1.46 -0.03 -2.01
CA ILE A 17 0.02 -0.12 -2.33
C ILE A 17 -0.32 0.80 -3.50
N LEU A 18 0.21 2.03 -3.53
CA LEU A 18 -0.04 2.96 -4.64
C LEU A 18 0.55 2.43 -5.95
N GLU A 19 1.75 1.86 -5.92
CA GLU A 19 2.38 1.24 -7.11
C GLU A 19 1.65 -0.02 -7.60
N ASP A 20 1.15 -0.84 -6.68
CA ASP A 20 0.36 -2.02 -7.00
C ASP A 20 -0.99 -1.62 -7.64
N LEU A 21 -1.65 -0.61 -7.08
CA LEU A 21 -2.93 -0.11 -7.57
C LEU A 21 -2.78 0.62 -8.91
N SER A 22 -1.71 1.40 -9.13
CA SER A 22 -1.48 2.05 -10.42
C SER A 22 -1.32 1.04 -11.56
N GLN A 23 -0.62 -0.07 -11.30
CA GLN A 23 -0.49 -1.18 -12.23
C GLN A 23 -1.81 -1.89 -12.49
N HIS A 24 -2.62 -2.14 -11.45
CA HIS A 24 -3.93 -2.78 -11.60
C HIS A 24 -4.96 -1.90 -12.33
N LEU A 25 -4.90 -0.58 -12.11
CA LEU A 25 -5.80 0.39 -12.75
C LEU A 25 -5.31 0.79 -14.14
N THR A 26 -4.08 0.44 -14.53
CA THR A 26 -3.46 0.84 -15.81
C THR A 26 -3.43 2.37 -15.99
N THR A 27 -3.28 3.10 -14.88
CA THR A 27 -3.26 4.57 -14.85
C THR A 27 -1.95 5.07 -14.23
N ASP A 28 -1.40 6.13 -14.81
CA ASP A 28 -0.25 6.86 -14.24
C ASP A 28 -0.72 8.02 -13.33
N GLU A 29 -2.04 8.27 -13.30
CA GLU A 29 -2.63 9.37 -12.53
C GLU A 29 -2.67 9.02 -11.04
N LEU A 30 -1.66 9.46 -10.30
CA LEU A 30 -1.52 9.19 -8.87
C LEU A 30 -2.73 9.65 -8.04
N ASP A 31 -3.38 10.75 -8.43
CA ASP A 31 -4.59 11.24 -7.76
C ASP A 31 -5.76 10.25 -7.86
N GLU A 32 -5.93 9.59 -9.02
CA GLU A 32 -6.96 8.57 -9.20
C GLU A 32 -6.66 7.33 -8.34
N VAL A 33 -5.39 6.94 -8.26
CA VAL A 33 -4.92 5.81 -7.46
C VAL A 33 -5.12 6.08 -5.96
N ILE A 34 -4.79 7.28 -5.50
CA ILE A 34 -5.00 7.69 -4.10
C ILE A 34 -6.50 7.73 -3.79
N LEU A 35 -7.32 8.28 -4.69
CA LEU A 35 -8.78 8.32 -4.52
C LEU A 35 -9.35 6.90 -4.43
N PHE A 36 -8.91 5.99 -5.29
CA PHE A 36 -9.30 4.58 -5.24
C PHE A 36 -8.86 3.93 -3.94
N ALA A 37 -7.61 4.11 -3.52
CA ALA A 37 -7.08 3.53 -2.29
C ALA A 37 -7.85 4.02 -1.04
N ARG A 38 -8.25 5.29 -1.02
CA ARG A 38 -9.13 5.86 0.00
C ARG A 38 -10.52 5.26 -0.03
N HIS A 39 -11.11 5.15 -1.22
CA HIS A 39 -12.44 4.58 -1.40
C HIS A 39 -12.49 3.10 -0.99
N ALA A 40 -11.42 2.34 -1.26
CA ALA A 40 -11.23 0.96 -0.84
C ALA A 40 -10.90 0.81 0.66
N GLY A 41 -10.62 1.92 1.36
CA GLY A 41 -10.29 1.94 2.79
C GLY A 41 -8.85 1.55 3.11
N TYR A 42 -7.96 1.44 2.13
CA TYR A 42 -6.54 1.18 2.35
C TYR A 42 -5.80 2.41 2.89
N LEU A 43 -6.28 3.59 2.53
CA LEU A 43 -5.78 4.87 3.01
C LEU A 43 -6.91 5.67 3.68
N ASP A 44 -6.56 6.51 4.66
CA ASP A 44 -7.51 7.40 5.30
C ASP A 44 -7.66 8.73 4.51
N ALA A 45 -8.47 9.65 5.06
CA ALA A 45 -8.71 10.97 4.46
C ALA A 45 -7.41 11.79 4.25
N ASP A 46 -6.38 11.60 5.08
CA ASP A 46 -5.07 12.24 4.95
C ASP A 46 -4.10 11.45 4.04
N ALA A 47 -4.57 10.35 3.43
CA ALA A 47 -3.74 9.40 2.69
C ALA A 47 -2.64 8.71 3.53
N GLN A 48 -2.84 8.59 4.85
CA GLN A 48 -2.06 7.71 5.71
C GLN A 48 -2.55 6.27 5.58
N LEU A 49 -1.68 5.33 5.91
CA LEU A 49 -1.97 3.91 5.88
C LEU A 49 -3.01 3.55 6.95
N THR A 50 -4.06 2.83 6.57
CA THR A 50 -5.02 2.26 7.53
C THR A 50 -4.62 0.85 7.95
N ASP A 51 -5.27 0.30 8.98
CA ASP A 51 -5.13 -1.12 9.35
C ASP A 51 -5.46 -2.07 8.18
N ALA A 52 -6.49 -1.74 7.39
CA ALA A 52 -6.86 -2.50 6.20
C ALA A 52 -5.78 -2.43 5.12
N GLY A 53 -5.19 -1.25 4.88
CA GLY A 53 -4.06 -1.09 3.97
C GLY A 53 -2.83 -1.87 4.43
N ALA A 54 -2.49 -1.80 5.71
CA ALA A 54 -1.38 -2.56 6.29
C ALA A 54 -1.59 -4.07 6.17
N ARG A 55 -2.83 -4.56 6.37
CA ARG A 55 -3.17 -5.96 6.20
C ARG A 55 -3.10 -6.40 4.74
N TYR A 56 -3.57 -5.58 3.80
CA TYR A 56 -3.45 -5.83 2.37
C TYR A 56 -1.98 -5.93 1.94
N PHE A 57 -1.15 -4.96 2.33
CA PHE A 57 0.29 -4.96 2.08
C PHE A 57 0.95 -6.24 2.61
N ASN A 58 0.68 -6.61 3.88
CA ASN A 58 1.23 -7.82 4.46
C ASN A 58 0.77 -9.10 3.75
N LEU A 59 -0.50 -9.16 3.31
CA LEU A 59 -1.00 -10.29 2.52
C LEU A 59 -0.25 -10.37 1.20
N MET A 60 -0.30 -9.33 0.37
CA MET A 60 0.26 -9.38 -0.97
C MET A 60 1.78 -9.58 -0.98
N THR A 61 2.51 -8.94 -0.08
CA THR A 61 3.97 -9.09 0.00
C THR A 61 4.41 -10.42 0.60
N LYS A 62 3.62 -11.02 1.49
CA LYS A 62 3.89 -12.36 2.01
C LYS A 62 3.67 -13.42 0.93
N TYR A 63 2.56 -13.34 0.18
CA TYR A 63 2.28 -14.26 -0.92
C TYR A 63 3.27 -14.11 -2.09
N ARG A 64 3.82 -12.92 -2.33
CA ARG A 64 4.86 -12.72 -3.38
C ARG A 64 6.14 -13.52 -3.11
N LYS A 65 6.51 -13.75 -1.84
CA LYS A 65 7.68 -14.53 -1.47
C LYS A 65 7.54 -16.03 -1.75
N ASP A 66 6.32 -16.56 -1.73
CA ASP A 66 6.06 -17.99 -1.99
C ASP A 66 6.07 -18.32 -3.50
N VAL A 67 5.89 -17.32 -4.38
CA VAL A 67 5.85 -17.52 -5.84
C VAL A 67 7.25 -17.63 -6.47
N GLU A 68 8.31 -17.17 -5.79
CA GLU A 68 9.69 -17.30 -6.28
C GLU A 68 10.35 -18.67 -5.98
N THR A 69 9.60 -19.64 -5.43
CA THR A 69 10.12 -20.96 -5.03
C THR A 69 9.53 -22.17 -5.78
N VAL A 70 9.13 -21.99 -7.05
CA VAL A 70 8.73 -23.11 -7.93
C VAL A 70 9.59 -23.15 -9.19
#